data_AF-A0A955S7M7-F1
#
_entry.id   AF-A0A955S7M7-F1
#
_cell.length_a   1.000
_cell.length_b   1.000
_cell.length_c   1.000
_cell.angle_alpha   90.00
_cell.angle_beta   90.00
_cell.angle_gamma   90.00
#
_symmetry.space_group_name_H-M   'P 1'
#
loop_
_entity.id
_entity.type
_entity.pdbx_description
1 polymer ?
#
loop_
_entity_poly.entity_id
_entity_poly.type
_entity_poly.pdbx_seq_one_letter_code
_entity_poly.pdbx_strand_id
1 'polypeptide(L)'
;MAYNERREVSIVEGHAPYGISTEERINKKILKSYTPQKPKLNPIKTALRYQDVYQSLPSPSMKKAAEILGVSRVRVYQMLNLLKLDKAIINYLLKDKTGEYYTERQLRDLLYLPIDEQFKEIEKLHNSKPIESSNFSLKQT
;
A
#
# COMPACT_ATOMS: atom_id res chain seq x y z
N MET A 1 -4.94 -38.71 0.61
CA MET A 1 -6.15 -38.84 -0.24
C MET A 1 -7.02 -39.89 0.39
N ALA A 2 -8.27 -39.55 0.73
CA ALA A 2 -9.21 -40.52 1.30
C ALA A 2 -9.89 -41.27 0.15
N TYR A 3 -9.80 -42.60 0.16
CA TYR A 3 -10.43 -43.48 -0.82
C TYR A 3 -11.62 -44.16 -0.15
N ASN A 4 -12.68 -44.46 -0.91
CA ASN A 4 -13.80 -45.25 -0.39
C ASN A 4 -13.41 -46.74 -0.24
N GLU A 5 -14.28 -47.55 0.36
CA GLU A 5 -14.05 -48.99 0.58
C GLU A 5 -13.77 -49.79 -0.72
N ARG A 6 -14.11 -49.22 -1.89
CA ARG A 6 -13.88 -49.80 -3.21
C ARG A 6 -12.62 -49.26 -3.91
N ARG A 7 -11.79 -48.47 -3.21
CA ARG A 7 -10.58 -47.79 -3.74
C ARG A 7 -10.86 -46.83 -4.89
N GLU A 8 -12.07 -46.31 -4.98
CA GLU A 8 -12.42 -45.25 -5.93
C GLU A 8 -12.22 -43.88 -5.28
N VAL A 9 -11.97 -42.88 -6.11
CA VAL A 9 -11.87 -41.48 -5.68
C VAL A 9 -13.28 -40.98 -5.36
N SER A 10 -13.62 -40.90 -4.07
CA SER A 10 -14.86 -40.29 -3.63
C SER A 10 -14.70 -38.77 -3.50
N ILE A 11 -15.38 -38.02 -4.36
CA ILE A 11 -15.51 -36.57 -4.23
C ILE A 11 -16.62 -36.32 -3.19
N VAL A 12 -16.24 -35.77 -2.03
CA VAL A 12 -17.21 -35.33 -1.01
C VAL A 12 -17.48 -33.84 -1.25
N GLU A 13 -18.72 -33.50 -1.58
CA GLU A 13 -19.14 -32.11 -1.73
C GLU A 13 -19.14 -31.40 -0.37
N GLY A 14 -18.28 -30.38 -0.22
CA GLY A 14 -18.27 -29.52 0.96
C GLY A 14 -19.37 -28.46 0.89
N HIS A 15 -19.85 -27.98 2.05
CA HIS A 15 -20.74 -26.83 2.08
C HIS A 15 -20.00 -25.56 1.66
N ALA A 16 -20.57 -24.82 0.70
CA ALA A 16 -20.03 -23.54 0.26
C ALA A 16 -20.01 -22.54 1.44
N PRO A 17 -18.94 -21.73 1.59
CA PRO A 17 -18.90 -20.71 2.64
C PRO A 17 -20.07 -19.73 2.46
N TYR A 18 -20.76 -19.45 3.55
CA TYR A 18 -21.95 -18.59 3.58
C TYR A 18 -21.64 -17.19 3.02
N GLY A 19 -22.57 -16.62 2.23
CA GLY A 19 -22.56 -15.21 1.83
C GLY A 19 -22.15 -14.90 0.38
N ILE A 20 -21.88 -15.90 -0.45
CA ILE A 20 -21.68 -15.70 -1.90
C ILE A 20 -22.93 -16.22 -2.62
N SER A 21 -23.67 -15.34 -3.31
CA SER A 21 -24.78 -15.77 -4.18
C SER A 21 -24.25 -16.73 -5.24
N THR A 22 -24.76 -17.96 -5.26
CA THR A 22 -24.33 -19.05 -6.14
C THR A 22 -24.75 -18.85 -7.60
N GLU A 23 -25.52 -17.81 -7.91
CA GLU A 23 -26.07 -17.57 -9.25
C GLU A 23 -25.08 -16.87 -10.19
N GLU A 24 -24.11 -16.14 -9.65
CA GLU A 24 -23.09 -15.46 -10.44
C GLU A 24 -21.71 -16.12 -10.30
N ARG A 25 -21.03 -16.31 -11.44
CA ARG A 25 -19.65 -16.80 -11.44
C ARG A 25 -18.77 -15.87 -10.61
N ILE A 26 -18.19 -16.41 -9.53
CA ILE A 26 -17.25 -15.69 -8.68
C ILE A 26 -16.08 -15.20 -9.54
N ASN A 27 -16.00 -13.89 -9.74
CA ASN A 27 -14.96 -13.24 -10.52
C ASN A 27 -14.00 -12.45 -9.61
N LYS A 28 -12.76 -12.26 -10.05
CA LYS A 28 -11.72 -11.52 -9.29
C LYS A 28 -12.18 -10.13 -8.82
N LYS A 29 -13.08 -9.48 -9.57
CA LYS A 29 -13.64 -8.16 -9.23
C LYS A 29 -14.55 -8.24 -7.99
N ILE A 30 -15.39 -9.27 -7.91
CA ILE A 30 -16.29 -9.54 -6.77
C ILE A 30 -15.42 -9.85 -5.53
N LEU A 31 -14.42 -10.71 -5.66
CA LEU A 31 -13.50 -10.99 -4.55
C LEU A 31 -12.78 -9.73 -4.03
N LYS A 32 -12.39 -8.81 -4.93
CA LYS A 32 -11.77 -7.52 -4.55
C LYS A 32 -12.71 -6.58 -3.79
N SER A 33 -14.01 -6.59 -4.07
CA SER A 33 -14.96 -5.74 -3.32
C SER A 33 -15.20 -6.24 -1.91
N TYR A 34 -15.02 -7.54 -1.66
CA TYR A 34 -15.15 -8.13 -0.32
C TYR A 34 -13.83 -8.21 0.46
N THR A 35 -12.68 -7.98 -0.18
CA THR A 35 -11.42 -7.89 0.58
C THR A 35 -11.37 -6.64 1.44
N PRO A 36 -11.09 -6.75 2.75
CA PRO A 36 -10.99 -5.59 3.63
C PRO A 36 -9.88 -4.67 3.14
N GLN A 37 -10.20 -3.40 2.95
CA GLN A 37 -9.21 -2.40 2.56
C GLN A 37 -8.25 -2.17 3.72
N LYS A 38 -7.03 -2.69 3.60
CA LYS A 38 -5.97 -2.41 4.58
C LYS A 38 -5.48 -0.97 4.37
N PRO A 39 -5.32 -0.17 5.45
CA PRO A 39 -4.75 1.16 5.32
C PRO A 39 -3.35 1.07 4.73
N LYS A 40 -3.09 1.90 3.72
CA LYS A 40 -1.79 1.93 3.06
C LYS A 40 -0.77 2.60 3.98
N LEU A 41 0.42 2.03 4.07
CA LEU A 41 1.49 2.63 4.86
C LEU A 41 1.97 3.93 4.20
N ASN A 42 2.06 5.00 4.97
CA ASN A 42 2.59 6.28 4.50
C ASN A 42 4.04 6.11 4.00
N PRO A 43 4.34 6.42 2.72
CA PRO A 43 5.68 6.27 2.15
C PRO A 43 6.74 7.10 2.87
N ILE A 44 6.38 8.30 3.34
CA ILE A 44 7.31 9.21 4.03
C ILE A 44 7.68 8.66 5.41
N LYS A 45 6.71 8.12 6.16
CA LYS A 45 6.98 7.43 7.44
C LYS A 45 7.92 6.23 7.24
N THR A 46 7.71 5.50 6.13
CA THR A 46 8.59 4.39 5.76
C THR A 46 10.00 4.88 5.44
N ALA A 47 10.13 5.99 4.70
CA ALA A 47 11.40 6.59 4.35
C ALA A 47 12.18 7.10 5.57
N LEU A 48 11.50 7.69 6.56
CA LEU A 48 12.11 8.09 7.82
C LEU A 48 12.67 6.88 8.58
N ARG A 49 11.92 5.79 8.70
CA ARG A 49 12.42 4.54 9.29
C ARG A 49 13.69 4.03 8.59
N TYR A 50 13.76 4.17 7.27
CA TYR A 50 14.94 3.78 6.50
C TYR A 50 16.13 4.71 6.79
N GLN A 51 15.87 6.00 6.95
CA GLN A 51 16.88 6.98 7.36
C GLN A 51 17.44 6.65 8.75
N ASP A 52 16.58 6.31 9.72
CA ASP A 52 17.00 5.94 11.07
C ASP A 52 17.94 4.72 11.06
N VAL A 53 17.59 3.69 10.28
CA VAL A 53 18.45 2.50 10.12
C VAL A 53 19.74 2.85 9.39
N TYR A 54 19.70 3.69 8.37
CA TYR A 54 20.89 4.11 7.63
C TYR A 54 21.86 4.93 8.49
N GLN A 55 21.34 5.83 9.33
CA GLN A 55 22.12 6.72 10.20
C GLN A 55 22.63 6.04 11.47
N SER A 56 21.95 5.02 11.97
CA SER A 56 22.39 4.25 13.14
C SER A 56 23.59 3.32 12.87
N LEU A 57 23.97 3.16 11.60
CA LEU A 57 25.14 2.37 11.22
C LEU A 57 26.46 3.09 11.59
N PRO A 58 27.47 2.37 12.11
CA PRO A 58 28.81 2.93 12.34
C PRO A 58 29.45 3.49 11.07
N SER A 59 29.11 2.90 9.92
CA SER A 59 29.54 3.31 8.59
C SER A 59 28.31 3.37 7.67
N PRO A 60 27.81 4.55 7.31
CA PRO A 60 26.60 4.67 6.49
C PRO A 60 26.79 3.99 5.13
N SER A 61 26.06 2.90 4.92
CA SER A 61 26.11 2.12 3.67
C SER A 61 24.74 1.60 3.32
N MET A 62 24.27 1.93 2.12
CA MET A 62 22.97 1.47 1.63
C MET A 62 22.89 -0.04 1.52
N LYS A 63 24.03 -0.73 1.30
CA LYS A 63 24.07 -2.19 1.25
C LYS A 63 23.78 -2.80 2.64
N LYS A 64 24.47 -2.32 3.68
CA LYS A 64 24.27 -2.78 5.06
C LYS A 64 22.86 -2.45 5.56
N ALA A 65 22.36 -1.24 5.28
CA ALA A 65 20.99 -0.87 5.63
C ALA A 65 19.96 -1.77 4.94
N ALA A 66 20.19 -2.13 3.68
CA ALA A 66 19.32 -3.03 2.91
C ALA A 66 19.30 -4.45 3.48
N GLU A 67 20.46 -4.98 3.90
CA GLU A 67 20.58 -6.28 4.57
C GLU A 67 19.76 -6.30 5.88
N ILE A 68 19.88 -5.25 6.71
CA ILE A 68 19.12 -5.12 7.98
C ILE A 68 17.61 -5.03 7.72
N LEU A 69 17.21 -4.27 6.70
CA LEU A 69 15.81 -4.05 6.35
C LEU A 69 15.18 -5.20 5.54
N GLY A 70 15.98 -6.17 5.08
CA GLY A 70 15.52 -7.27 4.24
C GLY A 70 15.04 -6.83 2.86
N VAL A 71 15.63 -5.78 2.29
CA VAL A 71 15.25 -5.21 0.98
C VAL A 71 16.44 -5.07 0.05
N SER A 72 16.21 -4.67 -1.20
CA SER A 72 17.31 -4.37 -2.13
C SER A 72 17.98 -3.02 -1.81
N ARG A 73 19.27 -2.89 -2.17
CA ARG A 73 19.99 -1.61 -2.08
C ARG A 73 19.26 -0.48 -2.82
N VAL A 74 18.70 -0.78 -4.00
CA VAL A 74 17.95 0.18 -4.81
C VAL A 74 16.70 0.66 -4.06
N ARG A 75 16.02 -0.23 -3.33
CA ARG A 75 14.86 0.15 -2.53
C ARG A 75 15.23 1.16 -1.44
N VAL A 76 16.36 0.96 -0.77
CA VAL A 76 16.86 1.92 0.24
C VAL A 76 17.11 3.28 -0.39
N TYR A 77 17.80 3.32 -1.53
CA TYR A 77 18.03 4.56 -2.26
C TYR A 77 16.71 5.27 -2.61
N GLN A 78 15.73 4.56 -3.16
CA GLN A 78 14.42 5.13 -3.52
C GLN A 78 13.71 5.75 -2.32
N MET A 79 13.68 5.04 -1.17
CA MET A 79 13.06 5.56 0.05
C MET A 79 13.77 6.82 0.54
N LEU A 80 15.10 6.80 0.65
CA LEU A 80 15.86 7.96 1.10
C LEU A 80 15.72 9.15 0.13
N ASN A 81 15.54 8.90 -1.17
CA ASN A 81 15.35 9.95 -2.15
C ASN A 81 14.01 10.69 -1.97
N LEU A 82 12.97 10.03 -1.43
CA LEU A 82 11.70 10.70 -1.09
C LEU A 82 11.88 11.82 -0.06
N LEU A 83 12.88 11.72 0.80
CA LEU A 83 13.16 12.73 1.82
C LEU A 83 13.81 14.00 1.26
N LYS A 84 14.12 14.01 -0.05
CA LYS A 84 14.58 15.21 -0.77
C LYS A 84 13.45 16.07 -1.33
N LEU A 85 12.20 15.63 -1.19
CA LEU A 85 11.04 16.46 -1.51
C LEU A 85 11.07 17.75 -0.69
N ASP A 86 10.34 18.76 -1.16
CA ASP A 86 10.20 20.01 -0.41
C ASP A 86 9.69 19.76 1.02
N LYS A 87 10.20 20.53 1.98
CA LYS A 87 9.87 20.36 3.40
C LYS A 87 8.39 20.61 3.66
N ALA A 88 7.76 21.54 2.94
CA ALA A 88 6.32 21.78 3.10
C ALA A 88 5.51 20.56 2.69
N ILE A 89 5.93 19.88 1.62
CA ILE A 89 5.34 18.62 1.16
C ILE A 89 5.53 17.50 2.18
N ILE A 90 6.74 17.33 2.69
CA ILE A 90 7.02 16.30 3.71
C ILE A 90 6.15 16.53 4.95
N ASN A 91 6.06 17.77 5.44
CA ASN A 91 5.23 18.13 6.58
C ASN A 91 3.74 17.89 6.30
N TYR A 92 3.27 18.26 5.10
CA TYR A 92 1.89 18.01 4.67
C TYR A 92 1.56 16.51 4.65
N LEU A 93 2.46 15.68 4.13
CA LEU A 93 2.29 14.22 4.04
C LEU A 93 2.43 13.50 5.39
N LEU A 94 3.13 14.08 6.35
CA LEU A 94 3.24 13.56 7.71
C LEU A 94 2.04 13.93 8.59
N LYS A 95 1.33 15.00 8.24
CA LYS A 95 0.14 15.47 8.96
C LYS A 95 -1.01 14.46 8.79
N ASP A 96 -1.59 14.01 9.90
CA ASP A 96 -2.73 13.09 9.94
C ASP A 96 -2.52 11.81 9.09
N LYS A 97 -3.53 11.44 8.29
CA LYS A 97 -3.52 10.29 7.37
C LYS A 97 -3.28 10.69 5.91
N THR A 98 -2.88 11.93 5.64
CA THR A 98 -2.75 12.44 4.25
C THR A 98 -1.78 11.61 3.41
N GLY A 99 -0.64 11.23 3.98
CA GLY A 99 0.37 10.45 3.28
C GLY A 99 -0.05 9.00 2.97
N GLU A 100 -1.09 8.46 3.61
CA GLU A 100 -1.62 7.12 3.30
C GLU A 100 -2.34 7.11 1.94
N TYR A 101 -2.79 8.27 1.45
CA TYR A 101 -3.42 8.38 0.14
C TYR A 101 -2.42 8.37 -1.00
N TYR A 102 -1.12 8.55 -0.75
CA TYR A 102 -0.11 8.65 -1.80
C TYR A 102 0.70 7.38 -1.91
N THR A 103 0.97 6.97 -3.14
CA THR A 103 1.91 5.90 -3.41
C THR A 103 3.32 6.47 -3.53
N GLU A 104 4.33 5.66 -3.19
CA GLU A 104 5.73 6.05 -3.39
C GLU A 104 6.01 6.47 -4.85
N ARG A 105 5.43 5.76 -5.83
CA ARG A 105 5.62 6.08 -7.24
C ARG A 105 5.21 7.52 -7.54
N GLN A 106 4.01 7.93 -7.11
CA GLN A 106 3.52 9.30 -7.29
C GLN A 106 4.47 10.32 -6.68
N LEU A 107 4.99 10.05 -5.48
CA LEU A 107 5.91 10.96 -4.79
C LEU A 107 7.27 11.04 -5.48
N ARG A 108 7.74 9.97 -6.12
CA ARG A 108 8.98 9.99 -6.89
C ARG A 108 8.86 10.77 -8.19
N ASP A 109 7.69 10.77 -8.82
CA ASP A 109 7.49 11.54 -10.04
C ASP A 109 7.64 13.05 -9.75
N LEU A 110 7.30 13.50 -8.54
CA LEU A 110 7.51 14.88 -8.07
C LEU A 110 8.99 15.27 -7.94
N LEU A 111 9.89 14.32 -7.69
CA LEU A 111 11.33 14.62 -7.51
C LEU A 111 11.99 15.11 -8.80
N TYR A 112 11.36 14.91 -9.96
CA TYR A 112 11.83 15.42 -11.25
C TYR A 112 11.32 16.83 -11.55
N LEU A 113 10.41 17.36 -10.74
CA LEU A 113 9.84 18.69 -10.90
C LEU A 113 10.64 19.74 -10.10
N PRO A 114 10.70 20.99 -10.59
CA PRO A 114 11.19 22.11 -9.80
C PRO A 114 10.41 22.23 -8.49
N ILE A 115 11.08 22.65 -7.41
CA ILE A 115 10.49 22.77 -6.06
C ILE A 115 9.16 23.55 -6.08
N ASP A 116 9.10 24.66 -6.83
CA ASP A 116 7.93 25.54 -6.94
C ASP A 116 6.71 24.87 -7.60
N GLU A 117 6.93 23.80 -8.38
CA GLU A 117 5.87 23.07 -9.07
C GLU A 117 5.41 21.83 -8.31
N GLN A 118 6.25 21.29 -7.41
CA GLN A 118 5.94 20.05 -6.68
C GLN A 118 4.66 20.17 -5.85
N PHE A 119 4.44 21.32 -5.20
CA PHE A 119 3.26 21.52 -4.35
C PHE A 119 1.97 21.60 -5.17
N LYS A 120 1.99 22.30 -6.31
CA LYS A 120 0.85 22.40 -7.24
C LYS A 120 0.42 21.02 -7.74
N GLU A 121 1.38 20.14 -8.02
CA GLU A 121 1.09 18.80 -8.50
C GLU A 121 0.48 17.92 -7.41
N ILE A 122 0.92 18.08 -6.15
CA ILE A 122 0.26 17.43 -5.01
C ILE A 122 -1.18 17.88 -4.85
N GLU A 123 -1.47 19.17 -4.99
CA GLU A 123 -2.84 19.68 -4.93
C GLU A 123 -3.73 19.07 -6.02
N LYS A 124 -3.23 18.97 -7.26
CA LYS A 124 -3.94 18.26 -8.34
C LYS A 124 -4.19 16.79 -8.00
N LEU A 125 -3.17 16.10 -7.49
CA LEU A 125 -3.29 14.69 -7.08
C LEU A 125 -4.29 14.49 -5.94
N HIS A 126 -4.40 15.46 -5.03
CA HIS A 126 -5.38 15.45 -3.96
C HIS A 126 -6.80 15.60 -4.52
N ASN A 127 -7.01 16.60 -5.39
CA ASN A 127 -8.31 16.93 -5.97
C ASN A 127 -8.81 15.90 -6.99
N SER A 128 -7.90 15.16 -7.64
CA SER A 128 -8.24 14.10 -8.60
C SER A 128 -8.70 12.80 -7.94
N LYS A 129 -8.50 12.63 -6.62
CA LYS A 129 -8.99 11.44 -5.92
C LYS A 129 -10.49 11.59 -5.71
N PRO A 130 -11.30 10.57 -6.05
CA PRO A 130 -12.68 10.57 -5.61
C PRO A 130 -12.65 10.63 -4.09
N ILE A 131 -13.36 11.61 -3.53
CA ILE A 131 -13.77 11.62 -2.13
C ILE A 131 -14.42 10.25 -1.94
N GLU A 132 -13.72 9.31 -1.29
CA GLU A 132 -14.34 8.06 -0.90
C GLU A 132 -15.43 8.46 0.10
N SER A 133 -16.61 8.65 -0.48
CA SER A 133 -17.87 8.79 0.20
C SER A 133 -17.87 7.79 1.33
N SER A 134 -17.91 8.32 2.54
CA SER A 134 -18.51 7.72 3.72
C SER A 134 -19.95 7.31 3.40
N ASN A 135 -20.15 6.33 2.53
CA ASN A 135 -21.40 5.62 2.35
C ASN A 135 -21.33 4.40 3.25
N PHE A 136 -21.28 4.66 4.55
CA PHE A 136 -21.86 3.74 5.52
C PHE A 136 -23.37 3.94 5.42
N SER A 137 -23.96 3.40 4.35
CA SER A 137 -25.42 3.36 4.22
C SER A 137 -25.92 2.46 5.34
N LEU A 138 -26.60 3.09 6.30
CA LEU A 138 -27.45 2.45 7.29
C LEU A 138 -28.18 1.28 6.63
N LYS A 139 -27.88 0.06 7.06
CA LYS A 139 -28.84 -1.03 6.93
C LYS A 139 -29.98 -0.68 7.90
N GLN A 140 -31.02 -0.06 7.35
CA GLN A 140 -32.34 -0.16 7.95
C GLN A 140 -32.82 -1.60 7.72
N THR A 141 -32.89 -2.37 8.80
CA THR A 141 -33.84 -3.48 9.01
C THR A 141 -34.02 -3.62 10.50
#